data_AF-A0ABD3KTU0-F1
#
_entry.id   AF-A0ABD3KTU0-F1
#
_cell.length_a   1.000
_cell.length_b   1.000
_cell.length_c   1.000
_cell.angle_alpha   90.00
_cell.angle_beta   90.00
_cell.angle_gamma   90.00
#
_symmetry.space_group_name_H-M   'P 1'
#
loop_
_entity.id
_entity.type
_entity.pdbx_description
1 polymer ?
#
loop_
_entity_poly.entity_id
_entity_poly.type
_entity_poly.pdbx_seq_one_letter_code
_entity_poly.pdbx_strand_id
1 'polypeptide(L)'
;MGWEGKDEVTVFPLTQRYTFWLVVCLFLSVEDPSYLGWLADLFQLLASGIISIPINLPWTPFNCAIEASNLIRKEPRAIIKQRKVDLAEGKASPTQDMLSHMFLATNEDGKHMTKLDITDKILG
;
A
#
# COMPACT_ATOMS: atom_id res chain seq x y z
N MET A 1 -9.91 8.75 -12.23
CA MET A 1 -10.52 9.38 -13.43
C MET A 1 -9.45 9.43 -14.52
N GLY A 2 -9.63 8.74 -15.65
CA GLY A 2 -8.55 8.61 -16.64
C GLY A 2 -8.96 8.26 -18.07
N TRP A 3 -10.26 8.17 -18.34
CA TRP A 3 -10.85 7.72 -19.61
C TRP A 3 -11.76 8.75 -20.28
N GLU A 4 -12.10 9.84 -19.60
CA GLU A 4 -13.14 10.76 -20.05
C GLU A 4 -12.60 11.57 -21.23
N GLY A 5 -13.36 11.61 -22.33
CA GLY A 5 -12.95 12.28 -23.56
C GLY A 5 -11.86 11.56 -24.36
N LYS A 6 -11.59 10.26 -24.13
CA LYS A 6 -10.65 9.48 -24.93
C LYS A 6 -11.38 8.52 -25.88
N ASP A 7 -10.98 8.53 -27.15
CA ASP A 7 -11.49 7.59 -28.16
C ASP A 7 -10.91 6.18 -27.98
N GLU A 8 -9.71 6.06 -27.40
CA GLU A 8 -9.04 4.79 -27.10
C GLU A 8 -8.44 4.82 -25.69
N VAL A 9 -8.50 3.67 -25.00
CA VAL A 9 -7.91 3.48 -23.67
C VAL A 9 -7.12 2.17 -23.60
N THR A 10 -5.91 2.24 -23.04
CA THR A 10 -5.16 1.04 -22.71
C THR A 10 -5.65 0.47 -21.37
N VAL A 11 -6.30 -0.69 -21.41
CA VAL A 11 -7.00 -1.27 -20.24
C VAL A 11 -6.04 -1.60 -19.10
N PHE A 12 -4.90 -2.23 -19.38
CA PHE A 12 -3.96 -2.68 -18.36
C PHE A 12 -3.50 -1.58 -17.39
N PRO A 13 -2.89 -0.45 -17.83
CA PRO A 13 -2.44 0.60 -16.92
C PRO A 13 -3.61 1.28 -16.19
N LEU A 14 -4.79 1.37 -16.81
CA LEU A 14 -5.98 1.94 -16.18
C LEU A 14 -6.46 1.04 -15.03
N THR A 15 -6.64 -0.25 -15.29
CA THR A 15 -7.07 -1.23 -14.29
C THR A 15 -6.03 -1.35 -13.18
N GLN A 16 -4.74 -1.39 -13.51
CA GLN A 16 -3.67 -1.45 -12.51
C GLN A 16 -3.73 -0.27 -11.55
N ARG A 17 -3.86 0.96 -12.06
CA ARG A 17 -3.95 2.17 -11.23
C ARG A 17 -5.24 2.21 -10.41
N TYR A 18 -6.36 1.78 -10.97
CA TYR A 18 -7.64 1.72 -10.27
C TYR A 18 -7.63 0.69 -9.14
N THR A 19 -7.14 -0.53 -9.39
CA THR A 19 -7.02 -1.58 -8.38
C THR A 19 -6.07 -1.17 -7.27
N PHE A 20 -4.94 -0.53 -7.62
CA PHE A 20 -4.02 0.01 -6.63
C PHE A 20 -4.70 1.03 -5.71
N TRP A 21 -5.38 2.02 -6.30
CA TRP A 21 -6.14 3.03 -5.56
C TRP A 21 -7.18 2.38 -4.62
N LEU A 22 -7.97 1.44 -5.15
CA LEU A 22 -9.00 0.73 -4.40
C LEU A 22 -8.42 -0.03 -3.20
N VAL A 23 -7.29 -0.73 -3.37
CA VAL A 23 -6.62 -1.45 -2.27
C VAL A 23 -6.15 -0.47 -1.19
N VAL A 24 -5.54 0.65 -1.57
CA VAL A 24 -5.07 1.65 -0.59
C VAL A 24 -6.23 2.27 0.18
N CYS A 25 -7.35 2.59 -0.49
CA CYS A 25 -8.55 3.08 0.18
C CYS A 25 -9.14 2.02 1.13
N LEU A 26 -9.29 0.77 0.68
CA LEU A 26 -9.86 -0.32 1.49
C LEU A 26 -9.01 -0.71 2.69
N PHE A 27 -7.67 -0.63 2.58
CA PHE A 27 -6.77 -1.06 3.64
C PHE A 27 -6.42 0.06 4.60
N LEU A 28 -6.28 1.29 4.10
CA LEU A 28 -5.66 2.40 4.84
C LEU A 28 -6.55 3.66 4.95
N SER A 29 -7.72 3.70 4.28
CA SER A 29 -8.57 4.90 4.16
C SER A 29 -7.79 6.14 3.67
N VAL A 30 -6.84 5.95 2.74
CA VAL A 30 -6.07 7.07 2.17
C VAL A 30 -6.65 7.44 0.81
N GLU A 31 -7.00 8.72 0.65
CA GLU A 31 -7.65 9.25 -0.57
C GLU A 31 -6.89 10.42 -1.21
N ASP A 32 -5.78 10.89 -0.61
CA ASP A 32 -4.99 12.01 -1.16
C ASP A 32 -4.41 11.67 -2.55
N PRO A 33 -4.81 12.37 -3.63
CA PRO A 33 -4.42 11.99 -4.99
C PRO A 33 -2.91 12.09 -5.25
N SER A 34 -2.22 13.03 -4.60
CA SER A 34 -0.78 13.25 -4.79
C SER A 34 0.02 12.10 -4.18
N TYR A 35 -0.29 11.76 -2.94
CA TYR A 35 0.29 10.64 -2.22
C TYR A 35 -0.01 9.30 -2.92
N LEU A 36 -1.24 9.10 -3.38
CA LEU A 36 -1.62 7.89 -4.12
C LEU A 36 -0.91 7.78 -5.47
N GLY A 37 -0.70 8.90 -6.17
CA GLY A 37 0.08 8.93 -7.40
C GLY A 37 1.53 8.51 -7.15
N TRP A 38 2.18 9.12 -6.16
CA TRP A 38 3.55 8.78 -5.79
C TRP A 38 3.71 7.32 -5.34
N LEU A 39 2.78 6.82 -4.52
CA LEU A 39 2.83 5.44 -4.06
C LEU A 39 2.59 4.46 -5.22
N ALA A 40 1.69 4.77 -6.16
CA ALA A 40 1.45 3.96 -7.35
C ALA A 40 2.71 3.83 -8.22
N ASP A 41 3.45 4.92 -8.40
CA ASP A 41 4.69 4.93 -9.19
C ASP A 41 5.76 4.03 -8.54
N LEU A 42 5.89 4.07 -7.21
CA LEU A 42 6.79 3.17 -6.48
C LEU A 42 6.37 1.70 -6.58
N PHE A 43 5.07 1.41 -6.53
CA PHE A 43 4.56 0.04 -6.72
C PHE A 43 4.79 -0.47 -8.14
N GLN A 44 4.76 0.40 -9.16
CA GLN A 44 5.11 0.02 -10.52
C GLN A 44 6.59 -0.36 -10.64
N LEU A 45 7.49 0.38 -9.98
CA LEU A 45 8.91 0.02 -9.90
C LEU A 45 9.10 -1.34 -9.21
N LEU A 46 8.43 -1.56 -8.07
CA LEU A 46 8.42 -2.87 -7.39
C LEU A 46 7.98 -4.01 -8.32
N ALA A 47 6.82 -3.86 -8.97
CA ALA A 47 6.26 -4.88 -9.84
C ALA A 47 7.22 -5.23 -10.99
N SER A 48 7.90 -4.23 -11.56
CA SER A 48 8.90 -4.45 -12.60
C SER A 48 10.12 -5.24 -12.13
N GLY A 49 10.55 -5.04 -10.88
CA GLY A 49 11.68 -5.79 -10.31
C GLY A 49 11.35 -7.25 -9.98
N ILE A 50 10.10 -7.54 -9.57
CA ILE A 50 9.65 -8.90 -9.25
C ILE A 50 9.78 -9.85 -10.45
N ILE A 51 9.44 -9.37 -11.64
CA ILE A 51 9.49 -10.16 -12.89
C ILE A 51 10.84 -10.05 -13.63
N SER A 52 11.80 -9.32 -13.07
CA SER A 52 13.10 -9.09 -13.69
C SER A 52 14.14 -10.15 -13.32
N ILE A 53 15.26 -10.17 -14.04
CA ILE A 53 16.42 -10.96 -13.64
C ILE A 53 17.01 -10.34 -12.36
N PRO A 54 17.29 -11.12 -11.30
CA PRO A 54 17.71 -10.62 -9.99
C PRO A 54 19.19 -10.18 -9.97
N ILE A 55 19.54 -9.22 -10.82
CA ILE A 55 20.87 -8.61 -10.92
C ILE A 55 20.79 -7.21 -10.33
N ASN A 56 21.53 -6.97 -9.24
CA ASN A 56 21.53 -5.69 -8.53
C ASN A 56 22.60 -4.73 -9.11
N LEU A 57 22.25 -4.02 -10.19
CA LEU A 57 23.10 -2.99 -10.79
C LEU A 57 22.28 -1.70 -10.99
N PRO A 58 22.86 -0.50 -10.92
CA PRO A 58 22.11 0.77 -10.86
C PRO A 58 21.09 1.00 -11.99
N TRP A 59 21.27 0.36 -13.15
CA TRP A 59 20.41 0.50 -14.32
C TRP A 59 19.37 -0.63 -14.46
N THR A 60 19.34 -1.60 -13.54
CA THR A 60 18.44 -2.76 -13.65
C THR A 60 17.10 -2.52 -12.95
N PRO A 61 16.00 -3.10 -13.46
CA PRO A 61 14.71 -3.05 -12.78
C PRO A 61 14.76 -3.61 -11.36
N PHE A 62 15.60 -4.63 -11.13
CA PHE A 62 15.78 -5.22 -9.80
C PHE A 62 16.36 -4.22 -8.79
N ASN A 63 17.36 -3.42 -9.17
CA ASN A 63 17.89 -2.36 -8.29
C ASN A 63 16.84 -1.27 -8.04
N CYS A 64 16.14 -0.81 -9.07
CA CYS A 64 15.07 0.18 -8.90
C CYS A 64 13.96 -0.31 -7.94
N ALA A 65 13.61 -1.60 -8.00
CA ALA A 65 12.65 -2.20 -7.08
C ALA A 65 13.17 -2.29 -5.64
N ILE A 66 14.46 -2.57 -5.43
CA ILE A 66 15.06 -2.52 -4.08
C ILE A 66 14.93 -1.11 -3.50
N GLU A 67 15.28 -0.07 -4.25
CA GLU A 67 15.15 1.32 -3.80
C GLU A 67 13.69 1.70 -3.54
N ALA A 68 12.77 1.31 -4.41
CA ALA A 68 11.34 1.52 -4.22
C ALA A 68 10.81 0.80 -2.96
N SER A 69 11.27 -0.42 -2.68
CA SER A 69 10.92 -1.16 -1.46
C SER A 69 11.37 -0.42 -0.20
N ASN A 70 12.59 0.13 -0.22
CA ASN A 70 13.14 0.90 0.90
C ASN A 70 12.32 2.15 1.20
N LEU A 71 11.78 2.80 0.17
CA LEU A 71 10.88 3.94 0.30
C LEU A 71 9.50 3.49 0.81
N ILE A 72 8.86 2.52 0.15
CA ILE A 72 7.53 2.03 0.53
C ILE A 72 7.50 1.52 1.96
N ARG A 73 8.53 0.81 2.44
CA ARG A 73 8.57 0.33 3.83
C ARG A 73 8.52 1.46 4.86
N LYS A 74 8.91 2.70 4.52
CA LYS A 74 8.88 3.85 5.43
C LYS A 74 7.47 4.41 5.64
N GLU A 75 6.60 4.29 4.64
CA GLU A 75 5.33 5.03 4.58
C GLU A 75 4.20 4.47 5.45
N PRO A 76 3.87 3.15 5.40
CA PRO A 76 2.81 2.60 6.23
C PRO A 76 3.06 2.85 7.73
N ARG A 77 4.33 3.00 8.15
CA ARG A 77 4.66 3.20 9.56
C ARG A 77 4.03 4.46 10.16
N ALA A 78 3.89 5.53 9.38
CA ALA A 78 3.24 6.76 9.83
C ALA A 78 1.73 6.56 9.94
N ILE A 79 1.10 5.98 8.91
CA ILE A 79 -0.34 5.69 8.86
C ILE A 79 -0.74 4.73 9.98
N ILE A 80 0.00 3.62 10.15
CA ILE A 80 -0.20 2.63 11.23
C ILE A 80 -0.09 3.30 12.60
N LYS A 81 0.91 4.17 12.81
CA LYS A 81 1.09 4.87 14.09
C LYS A 81 -0.08 5.82 14.38
N GLN A 82 -0.47 6.63 13.39
CA GLN A 82 -1.55 7.58 13.54
C GLN A 82 -2.88 6.87 13.76
N ARG A 83 -3.16 5.82 12.99
CA ARG A 83 -4.41 5.06 13.13
C ARG A 83 -4.56 4.45 14.52
N LYS A 84 -3.47 3.95 15.10
CA LYS A 84 -3.50 3.42 16.47
C LYS A 84 -3.90 4.51 17.49
N VAL A 85 -3.43 5.74 17.30
CA VAL A 85 -3.80 6.89 18.15
C VAL A 85 -5.26 7.25 17.92
N ASP A 86 -5.70 7.34 16.67
CA ASP A 86 -7.08 7.69 16.32
C ASP A 86 -8.09 6.69 16.90
N LEU A 87 -7.78 5.39 16.91
CA LEU A 87 -8.59 4.36 17.55
C LEU A 87 -8.65 4.54 19.08
N ALA A 88 -7.50 4.85 19.71
CA ALA A 88 -7.44 5.06 21.16
C ALA A 88 -8.20 6.32 21.60
N GLU A 89 -8.24 7.35 20.74
CA GLU A 89 -8.96 8.61 20.98
C GLU A 89 -10.43 8.57 20.50
N GLY A 90 -10.90 7.45 19.94
CA GLY A 90 -12.26 7.32 19.40
C GLY A 90 -12.53 8.13 18.13
N LYS A 91 -11.47 8.61 17.45
CA LYS A 91 -11.54 9.34 16.18
C LYS A 91 -11.67 8.43 14.96
N ALA A 92 -11.28 7.17 15.10
CA ALA A 92 -11.44 6.15 14.06
C ALA A 92 -12.33 4.99 14.55
N SER A 93 -13.05 4.35 13.63
CA SER A 93 -13.84 3.15 13.92
C SER A 93 -13.01 1.87 13.75
N PRO A 94 -13.21 0.84 14.60
CA PRO A 94 -12.76 -0.53 14.36
C PRO A 94 -13.03 -1.10 12.97
N THR A 95 -14.12 -0.65 12.33
CA THR A 95 -14.59 -1.15 11.04
C THR A 95 -14.32 -0.18 9.89
N GLN A 96 -13.53 0.86 10.12
CA GLN A 96 -13.27 1.91 9.13
C GLN A 96 -12.51 1.37 7.91
N ASP A 97 -11.48 0.58 8.13
CA ASP A 97 -10.72 -0.13 7.10
C ASP A 97 -10.04 -1.37 7.67
N MET A 98 -9.35 -2.11 6.79
CA MET A 98 -8.64 -3.32 7.18
C MET A 98 -7.57 -3.06 8.26
N LEU A 99 -6.84 -1.94 8.19
CA LEU A 99 -5.83 -1.60 9.21
C LEU A 99 -6.46 -1.41 10.60
N SER A 100 -7.59 -0.70 10.69
CA SER A 100 -8.34 -0.57 11.95
C SER A 100 -8.74 -1.94 12.50
N HIS A 101 -9.24 -2.82 11.63
CA HIS A 101 -9.65 -4.17 12.01
C HIS A 101 -8.45 -5.01 12.48
N MET A 102 -7.30 -4.90 11.81
CA MET A 102 -6.07 -5.63 12.18
C MET A 102 -5.55 -5.28 13.59
N PHE A 103 -5.79 -4.05 14.09
CA PHE A 103 -5.40 -3.69 15.46
C PHE A 103 -6.20 -4.41 16.54
N LEU A 104 -7.43 -4.81 16.23
CA LEU A 104 -8.36 -5.41 17.18
C LEU A 104 -8.49 -6.92 16.99
N ALA A 105 -8.14 -7.42 15.81
CA ALA A 105 -8.08 -8.84 15.53
C ALA A 105 -7.12 -9.57 16.49
N THR A 106 -7.56 -10.73 16.96
CA THR A 106 -6.75 -11.68 17.73
C THR A 106 -6.60 -12.97 16.95
N ASN A 107 -5.49 -13.66 17.13
CA ASN A 107 -5.32 -15.03 16.63
C ASN A 107 -6.15 -16.03 17.48
N GLU A 108 -6.03 -17.33 17.15
CA GLU A 108 -6.71 -18.42 17.87
C GLU A 108 -6.32 -18.50 19.36
N ASP A 109 -5.13 -18.04 19.71
CA ASP A 109 -4.65 -17.95 21.10
C ASP A 109 -5.11 -16.69 21.84
N GLY A 110 -5.92 -15.83 21.21
CA GLY A 110 -6.36 -14.55 21.77
C GLY A 110 -5.29 -13.44 21.76
N LYS A 111 -4.19 -13.64 21.05
CA LYS A 111 -3.08 -12.66 20.95
C LYS A 111 -3.33 -11.66 19.82
N HIS A 112 -3.19 -10.38 20.13
CA HIS A 112 -3.22 -9.30 19.14
C HIS A 112 -2.00 -9.31 18.23
N MET A 113 -2.20 -8.84 16.99
CA MET A 113 -1.12 -8.64 16.05
C MET A 113 -0.10 -7.60 16.54
N THR A 114 1.18 -7.88 16.33
CA THR A 114 2.24 -6.89 16.56
C THR A 114 2.28 -5.87 15.43
N LYS A 115 2.95 -4.74 15.65
CA LYS A 115 3.17 -3.74 14.60
C LYS A 115 3.90 -4.33 13.38
N LEU A 116 4.81 -5.27 13.59
CA LEU A 116 5.53 -5.96 12.52
C LEU A 116 4.56 -6.84 11.73
N ASP A 117 3.75 -7.67 12.40
CA ASP A 117 2.76 -8.52 11.74
C ASP A 117 1.79 -7.71 10.87
N ILE A 118 1.33 -6.56 11.37
CA ILE A 118 0.43 -5.65 10.63
C ILE A 118 1.15 -5.07 9.41
N THR A 119 2.40 -4.63 9.58
CA THR A 119 3.19 -4.05 8.48
C THR A 119 3.44 -5.09 7.38
N ASP A 120 3.78 -6.32 7.76
CA ASP A 120 4.05 -7.41 6.83
C ASP A 120 2.76 -7.82 6.09
N LYS A 121 1.61 -7.93 6.78
CA LYS A 121 0.33 -8.23 6.10
C LYS A 121 -0.13 -7.16 5.11
N ILE A 122 0.20 -5.89 5.36
CA ILE A 122 -0.18 -4.77 4.47
C ILE A 122 0.74 -4.71 3.26
N LEU A 123 2.02 -5.02 3.42
CA LEU A 123 3.02 -4.92 2.36
C LEU A 123 3.20 -6.21 1.54
N GLY A 124 2.79 -7.36 2.07
CA GLY A 124 3.03 -8.67 1.49
C GLY A 124 4.27 -9.35 2.05
#